data_AF-A0A7W1A5V9-F1
#
_entry.id   AF-A0A7W1A5V9-F1
#
_cell.length_a   1.000
_cell.length_b   1.000
_cell.length_c   1.000
_cell.angle_alpha   90.00
_cell.angle_beta   90.00
_cell.angle_gamma   90.00
#
_symmetry.space_group_name_H-M   'P 1'
#
loop_
_entity.id
_entity.type
_entity.pdbx_description
1 polymer ?
#
loop_
_entity_poly.entity_id
_entity_poly.type
_entity_poly.pdbx_seq_one_letter_code
_entity_poly.pdbx_strand_id
1 'polypeptide(L)' 'MEFGLTQEIIRVRIELHDVYISRTQYSRIEVGDSILKATEVIALAEVLGRSCDWLLGYNLNK' A
#
# COMPACT_ATOMS: atom_id res chain seq x y z
N MET A 1 8.31 -9.95 -4.37
CA MET A 1 7.78 -8.63 -4.79
C MET A 1 7.21 -8.77 -6.20
N GLU A 2 5.92 -9.08 -6.30
CA GLU A 2 5.21 -9.35 -7.58
C GLU A 2 5.22 -8.18 -8.59
N PHE A 3 5.63 -6.98 -8.18
CA PHE A 3 5.58 -5.78 -9.02
C PHE A 3 6.96 -5.25 -9.46
N GLY A 4 8.06 -5.88 -9.04
CA GLY A 4 9.41 -5.36 -9.30
C GLY A 4 9.69 -3.99 -8.66
N LEU A 5 8.80 -3.49 -7.81
CA LEU A 5 8.93 -2.22 -7.09
C LEU A 5 9.58 -2.48 -5.73
N THR A 6 10.55 -1.65 -5.36
CA THR A 6 11.10 -1.64 -4.00
C THR A 6 10.17 -0.88 -3.05
N GLN A 7 10.28 -1.15 -1.73
CA GLN A 7 9.57 -0.37 -0.70
C GLN A 7 9.76 1.14 -0.87
N GLU A 8 10.99 1.54 -1.23
CA GLU A 8 11.35 2.94 -1.44
C GLU A 8 10.59 3.55 -2.63
N ILE A 9 10.53 2.85 -3.77
CA ILE A 9 9.80 3.31 -4.94
C ILE A 9 8.31 3.46 -4.62
N ILE A 10 7.73 2.51 -3.88
CA ILE A 10 6.32 2.58 -3.49
C ILE A 10 6.08 3.78 -2.59
N ARG A 11 6.93 3.98 -1.57
CA ARG A 11 6.80 5.13 -0.67
C ARG A 11 6.90 6.47 -1.38
N VAL A 12 7.90 6.65 -2.26
CA VAL A 12 8.06 7.89 -3.05
C VAL A 12 6.81 8.14 -3.89
N ARG A 13 6.23 7.11 -4.50
CA ARG A 13 4.98 7.26 -5.26
C ARG A 13 3.80 7.61 -4.38
N ILE A 14 3.66 7.00 -3.20
CA ILE A 14 2.59 7.35 -2.25
C ILE A 14 2.72 8.81 -1.77
N GLU A 15 3.95 9.28 -1.55
CA GLU A 15 4.24 10.67 -1.20
C GLU A 15 3.79 11.66 -2.30
N LEU A 16 3.79 11.28 -3.58
CA LEU A 16 3.23 12.10 -4.66
C LEU A 16 1.70 12.26 -4.59
N HIS A 17 1.01 11.40 -3.83
CA HIS A 17 -0.43 11.48 -3.58
C HIS A 17 -0.75 12.22 -2.27
N ASP A 18 0.20 13.01 -1.75
CA ASP A 18 0.08 13.75 -0.47
C ASP A 18 -0.15 12.83 0.75
N VAL A 19 0.26 11.57 0.64
CA VAL A 19 0.22 10.59 1.73
C VAL A 19 1.64 10.24 2.12
N TYR A 20 1.98 10.46 3.39
CA TYR A 20 3.30 10.09 3.90
C TYR A 20 3.26 8.78 4.67
N ILE A 21 4.08 7.81 4.25
CA ILE A 21 4.34 6.58 5.00
C ILE A 21 5.83 6.50 5.29
N SER A 22 6.20 6.45 6.56
CA SER A 22 7.61 6.30 6.95
C SER A 22 8.16 4.91 6.57
N ARG A 23 9.48 4.79 6.41
CA ARG A 23 10.12 3.49 6.13
C ARG A 23 9.78 2.44 7.20
N THR A 24 9.81 2.83 8.47
CA THR A 24 9.51 1.94 9.61
C THR A 24 8.06 1.49 9.58
N GLN A 25 7.13 2.40 9.30
CA GLN A 25 5.71 2.06 9.18
C GLN A 25 5.49 1.09 8.01
N TYR A 26 6.06 1.37 6.84
CA TYR A 26 5.95 0.51 5.67
C TYR A 26 6.50 -0.90 5.95
N SER A 27 7.66 -1.00 6.61
CA SER A 27 8.22 -2.29 7.02
C SER A 27 7.31 -3.05 7.98
N ARG A 28 6.61 -2.36 8.89
CA ARG A 28 5.64 -2.99 9.81
C ARG A 28 4.38 -3.45 9.08
N ILE A 29 3.91 -2.69 8.10
CA ILE A 29 2.79 -3.07 7.24
C ILE A 29 3.10 -4.37 6.50
N GLU A 30 4.29 -4.51 5.90
CA GLU A 30 4.67 -5.73 5.17
C GLU A 30 4.72 -6.99 6.03
N VAL A 31 5.01 -6.86 7.33
CA VAL A 31 5.03 -7.99 8.27
C VAL A 31 3.71 -8.16 9.04
N GLY A 32 2.70 -7.34 8.73
CA GLY A 32 1.38 -7.40 9.39
C GLY A 32 1.31 -6.80 10.80
N ASP A 33 2.35 -6.07 11.22
CA ASP A 33 2.47 -5.44 12.54
C ASP A 33 1.91 -4.00 12.57
N SER A 34 1.41 -3.50 11.44
CA SER A 34 0.76 -2.19 11.34
C SER A 34 -0.36 -2.22 10.29
N ILE A 35 -1.49 -1.61 10.64
CA ILE A 35 -2.66 -1.48 9.76
C ILE A 35 -2.58 -0.14 9.02
N LEU A 36 -2.88 -0.18 7.72
CA LEU A 36 -3.00 1.02 6.87
C LEU A 36 -4.24 1.84 7.23
N LYS A 37 -4.12 3.17 7.23
CA LYS A 37 -5.26 4.08 7.26
C LYS A 37 -5.98 4.05 5.92
N ALA A 38 -7.25 4.47 5.90
CA ALA A 38 -8.05 4.52 4.67
C ALA A 38 -7.36 5.31 3.53
N THR A 39 -6.75 6.45 3.83
CA THR A 39 -6.00 7.25 2.84
C THR A 39 -4.76 6.52 2.31
N GLU A 40 -4.07 5.79 3.17
CA GLU A 40 -2.89 4.98 2.81
C GLU A 40 -3.30 3.77 1.95
N VAL A 41 -4.44 3.15 2.23
CA VAL A 41 -5.01 2.08 1.38
C VAL A 41 -5.34 2.60 -0.01
N ILE A 42 -6.00 3.77 -0.10
CA ILE A 42 -6.36 4.38 -1.39
C ILE A 42 -5.10 4.71 -2.20
N ALA A 43 -4.13 5.39 -1.60
CA ALA A 43 -2.89 5.75 -2.28
C ALA A 43 -2.10 4.50 -2.71
N LEU A 44 -2.03 3.47 -1.86
CA LEU A 44 -1.36 2.22 -2.20
C LEU A 44 -2.07 1.48 -3.35
N ALA A 45 -3.41 1.50 -3.38
CA ALA A 45 -4.21 0.91 -4.45
C ALA A 45 -3.90 1.57 -5.80
N GLU A 46 -3.87 2.91 -5.83
CA GLU A 46 -3.52 3.70 -7.01
C GLU A 46 -2.09 3.43 -7.48
N VAL A 47 -1.11 3.44 -6.57
CA VAL A 47 0.32 3.20 -6.88
C VAL A 47 0.56 1.80 -7.45
N LEU A 48 -0.17 0.80 -6.96
CA LEU A 48 -0.08 -0.58 -7.42
C LEU A 48 -0.96 -0.89 -8.63
N GLY A 49 -1.85 0.02 -9.03
CA GLY A 49 -2.83 -0.24 -10.09
C GLY A 49 -3.77 -1.40 -9.74
N ARG A 50 -4.23 -1.44 -8.49
CA ARG A 50 -5.13 -2.46 -7.93
C ARG A 50 -6.32 -1.81 -7.26
N SER A 51 -7.39 -2.57 -7.03
CA SER A 51 -8.53 -2.09 -6.25
C SER A 51 -8.23 -2.12 -4.76
N CYS A 52 -8.90 -1.27 -3.99
CA CYS A 52 -8.87 -1.34 -2.52
C CYS A 52 -9.36 -2.72 -2.03
N ASP A 53 -10.34 -3.33 -2.70
CA ASP A 53 -10.83 -4.67 -2.35
C ASP A 53 -9.74 -5.74 -2.44
N TRP A 54 -8.89 -5.67 -3.47
CA TRP A 54 -7.75 -6.56 -3.61
C TRP A 54 -6.76 -6.40 -2.45
N LEU A 55 -6.46 -5.16 -2.05
CA LEU A 55 -5.57 -4.86 -0.92
C LEU A 55 -6.13 -5.32 0.42
N LEU A 56 -7.44 -5.18 0.61
CA LEU A 56 -8.12 -5.54 1.84
C LEU A 56 -8.44 -7.05 1.91
N GLY A 57 -8.07 -7.82 0.89
CA GLY A 57 -8.40 -9.25 0.81
C GLY A 57 -9.91 -9.52 0.66
N TYR A 58 -10.69 -8.51 0.26
CA TYR A 58 -12.08 -8.70 -0.15
C TYR A 58 -12.10 -9.38 -1.51
N ASN A 59 -11.90 -10.70 -1.49
CA ASN A 59 -12.36 -11.55 -2.58
C ASN A 59 -13.89 -11.61 -2.49
N LEU A 60 -14.58 -10.73 -3.22
CA LEU A 60 -15.94 -11.01 -3.66
C LEU A 60 -15.88 -12.20 -4.61
N ASN A 61 -15.73 -13.41 -4.07
CA ASN A 61 -16.01 -14.64 -4.80
C ASN A 61 -17.50 -14.62 -5.16
N LYS A 62 -17.79 -14.21 -6.39
CA LYS A 62 -18.92 -14.69 -7.17
C LYS A 62 -18.39 -15.61 -8.25
#